data_AF-A0A939BVX5-F1
#
_entry.id   AF-A0A939BVX5-F1
#
_cell.length_a   1.000
_cell.length_b   1.000
_cell.length_c   1.000
_cell.angle_alpha   90.00
_cell.angle_beta   90.00
_cell.angle_gamma   90.00
#
_symmetry.space_group_name_H-M   'P 1'
#
loop_
_entity.id
_entity.type
_entity.pdbx_description
1 polymer ?
#
loop_
_entity_poly.entity_id
_entity_poly.type
_entity_poly.pdbx_seq_one_letter_code
_entity_poly.pdbx_strand_id
1 'polypeptide(L)'
;MAKHDVSVSLLSVMRGPKPKAPGLRVVTVKTTEPSPITFVFEGSDKALDLELFEVPVDFYPLRIGDQLLAFPMVDKGVSQRWGLLQKINGGLVLGTYTGGKIIVPNFPKPIEGFKTPAHVTLIDGIQVGIVPYLEGTTIKYAITTKY
;
A
#
# COMPACT_ATOMS: atom_id res chain seq x y z
N MET A 1 11.11 28.80 -5.80
CA MET A 1 9.76 28.89 -6.40
C MET A 1 9.19 27.48 -6.39
N ALA A 2 8.38 27.15 -5.37
CA ALA A 2 7.89 25.78 -5.17
C ALA A 2 6.93 25.42 -6.32
N LYS A 3 7.20 24.30 -7.00
CA LYS A 3 6.26 23.71 -7.96
C LYS A 3 4.92 23.57 -7.24
N HIS A 4 3.96 24.39 -7.60
CA HIS A 4 2.59 24.23 -7.14
C HIS A 4 2.13 22.89 -7.70
N ASP A 5 2.09 21.90 -6.82
CA ASP A 5 2.02 20.50 -7.15
C ASP A 5 0.69 20.20 -7.84
N VAL A 6 0.73 19.88 -9.13
CA VAL A 6 -0.44 19.61 -9.97
C VAL A 6 -1.32 18.52 -9.35
N SER A 7 -0.69 17.61 -8.60
CA SER A 7 -1.34 16.56 -7.81
C SER A 7 -2.28 17.13 -6.75
N VAL A 8 -1.87 18.17 -6.01
CA VAL A 8 -2.71 18.82 -4.98
C VAL A 8 -3.92 19.50 -5.61
N SER A 9 -3.75 20.14 -6.77
CA SER A 9 -4.85 20.73 -7.52
C SER A 9 -5.82 19.65 -8.01
N LEU A 10 -5.34 18.52 -8.51
CA LEU A 10 -6.19 17.40 -8.95
C LEU A 10 -7.02 16.81 -7.79
N LEU A 11 -6.44 16.69 -6.60
CA LEU A 11 -7.14 16.23 -5.40
C LEU A 11 -8.30 17.16 -5.02
N SER A 12 -8.13 18.47 -5.18
CA SER A 12 -9.19 19.46 -4.93
C SER A 12 -10.34 19.38 -5.94
N VAL A 13 -10.03 19.04 -7.21
CA VAL A 13 -11.02 18.81 -8.27
C VAL A 13 -11.81 17.54 -7.98
N MET A 14 -11.14 16.44 -7.60
CA MET A 14 -11.80 15.18 -7.24
C MET A 14 -12.69 15.28 -5.99
N ARG A 15 -12.43 16.27 -5.11
CA ARG A 15 -13.29 16.57 -3.96
C ARG A 15 -14.63 17.21 -4.37
N GLY A 16 -14.70 17.84 -5.54
CA GLY A 16 -15.90 18.49 -6.07
C GLY A 16 -16.23 19.85 -5.41
N PRO A 17 -17.02 20.71 -6.08
CA PRO A 17 -17.39 22.03 -5.57
C PRO A 17 -18.48 21.90 -4.50
N LYS A 18 -18.09 22.12 -3.23
CA LYS A 18 -18.88 22.00 -1.98
C LYS A 18 -18.93 20.57 -1.40
N PRO A 19 -18.67 20.40 -0.09
CA PRO A 19 -18.63 19.10 0.58
C PRO A 19 -20.05 18.56 0.78
N LYS A 20 -20.67 18.06 -0.29
CA LYS A 20 -21.88 17.24 -0.26
C LYS A 20 -21.62 15.78 -0.62
N ALA A 21 -20.36 15.40 -0.79
CA ALA A 21 -19.96 14.01 -0.93
C ALA A 21 -19.45 13.51 0.43
N PRO A 22 -20.28 12.81 1.22
CA PRO A 22 -19.79 12.14 2.40
C PRO A 22 -18.96 10.94 1.97
N GLY A 23 -17.98 10.61 2.79
CA GLY A 23 -17.63 9.20 2.97
C GLY A 23 -16.52 8.68 2.06
N LEU A 24 -15.70 7.87 2.72
CA LEU A 24 -14.94 6.73 2.22
C LEU A 24 -14.97 6.52 0.70
N ARG A 25 -13.78 6.49 0.11
CA ARG A 25 -13.56 6.20 -1.29
C ARG A 25 -12.77 4.91 -1.43
N VAL A 26 -12.98 4.17 -2.51
CA VAL A 26 -12.14 3.02 -2.84
C VAL A 26 -11.00 3.49 -3.72
N VAL A 27 -9.77 3.13 -3.35
CA VAL A 27 -8.58 3.26 -4.20
C VAL A 27 -8.02 1.89 -4.51
N THR A 28 -7.49 1.73 -5.71
CA THR A 28 -6.82 0.49 -6.15
C THR A 28 -5.33 0.76 -6.31
N VAL A 29 -4.49 -0.11 -5.75
CA VAL A 29 -3.04 -0.09 -5.95
C VAL A 29 -2.73 -0.37 -7.41
N LYS A 30 -1.99 0.54 -8.02
CA LYS A 30 -1.39 0.42 -9.35
C LYS A 30 0.10 0.70 -9.22
N THR A 31 0.94 -0.12 -9.81
CA THR A 31 2.37 0.19 -9.94
C THR A 31 2.64 0.42 -11.42
N THR A 32 3.35 1.49 -11.74
CA THR A 32 3.94 1.66 -13.07
C THR A 32 5.37 1.17 -12.96
N GLU A 33 5.84 0.23 -13.79
CA GLU A 33 7.29 -0.06 -13.81
C GLU A 33 8.03 1.09 -14.52
N PRO A 34 9.25 1.49 -14.09
CA PRO A 34 10.00 1.10 -12.88
C PRO A 34 9.65 1.95 -11.62
N SER A 35 8.52 2.63 -11.68
CA SER A 35 8.06 3.77 -10.87
C SER A 35 7.39 3.41 -9.52
N PRO A 36 7.20 4.41 -8.64
CA PRO A 36 6.59 4.26 -7.31
C PRO A 36 5.15 3.70 -7.36
N ILE A 37 4.73 3.15 -6.22
CA ILE A 37 3.34 2.72 -6.01
C ILE A 37 2.42 3.92 -6.18
N THR A 38 1.36 3.74 -6.96
CA THR A 38 0.30 4.73 -7.19
C THR A 38 -1.06 4.16 -6.81
N PHE A 39 -2.02 5.04 -6.59
CA PHE A 39 -3.41 4.71 -6.33
C PHE A 39 -4.31 5.32 -7.40
N VAL A 40 -5.32 4.57 -7.82
CA VAL A 40 -6.39 5.06 -8.69
C VAL A 40 -7.70 4.96 -7.94
N PHE A 41 -8.43 6.07 -7.85
CA PHE A 41 -9.78 6.07 -7.28
C PHE A 41 -10.75 5.32 -8.20
N GLU A 42 -11.66 4.56 -7.62
CA GLU A 42 -12.74 3.94 -8.38
C GLU A 42 -13.57 5.00 -9.14
N GLY A 43 -13.79 4.77 -10.44
CA GLY A 43 -14.44 5.74 -11.33
C GLY A 43 -13.53 6.84 -11.90
N SER A 44 -12.22 6.80 -11.61
CA SER A 44 -11.20 7.69 -12.18
C SER A 44 -10.14 6.89 -12.94
N ASP A 45 -9.49 7.53 -13.91
CA ASP A 45 -8.31 7.00 -14.63
C ASP A 45 -6.98 7.58 -14.11
N LYS A 46 -7.04 8.50 -13.13
CA LYS A 46 -5.88 9.22 -12.62
C LYS A 46 -5.13 8.41 -11.57
N ALA A 47 -3.86 8.14 -11.85
CA ALA A 47 -2.91 7.61 -10.89
C ALA A 47 -2.37 8.73 -9.99
N LEU A 48 -2.30 8.45 -8.69
CA LEU A 48 -1.85 9.37 -7.66
C LEU A 48 -0.74 8.74 -6.85
N ASP A 49 0.29 9.51 -6.52
CA ASP A 49 1.45 9.00 -5.81
C ASP A 49 1.11 8.56 -4.37
N LEU A 50 1.77 7.49 -3.91
CA LEU A 50 1.68 6.98 -2.53
C LEU A 50 1.93 8.06 -1.48
N GLU A 51 2.75 9.07 -1.75
CA GLU A 51 3.10 10.17 -0.82
C GLU A 51 1.90 11.05 -0.43
N LEU A 52 0.81 11.00 -1.20
CA LEU A 52 -0.44 11.68 -0.90
C LEU A 52 -1.29 10.92 0.12
N PHE A 53 -0.86 9.70 0.50
CA PHE A 53 -1.60 8.79 1.36
C PHE A 53 -0.82 8.49 2.65
N GLU A 54 -1.53 8.52 3.78
CA GLU A 54 -1.06 7.91 5.02
C GLU A 54 -1.41 6.42 4.98
N VAL A 55 -0.38 5.57 5.00
CA VAL A 55 -0.52 4.12 4.86
C VAL A 55 -0.11 3.41 6.16
N PRO A 56 -1.05 2.75 6.86
CA PRO A 56 -0.71 1.89 7.99
C PRO A 56 0.31 0.81 7.59
N VAL A 57 1.26 0.51 8.48
CA VAL A 57 2.30 -0.51 8.25
C VAL A 57 1.70 -1.87 7.91
N ASP A 58 0.58 -2.22 8.54
CA ASP A 58 -0.14 -3.50 8.34
C ASP A 58 -0.68 -3.69 6.92
N PHE A 59 -0.73 -2.64 6.09
CA PHE A 59 -1.22 -2.74 4.72
C PHE A 59 -0.14 -3.22 3.75
N TYR A 60 1.13 -3.19 4.17
CA TYR A 60 2.25 -3.66 3.38
C TYR A 60 2.37 -5.19 3.40
N PRO A 61 2.87 -5.81 2.31
CA PRO A 61 3.16 -5.18 1.03
C PRO A 61 1.88 -4.74 0.30
N LEU A 62 1.93 -3.57 -0.34
CA LEU A 62 0.88 -3.10 -1.25
C LEU A 62 1.07 -3.79 -2.62
N ARG A 63 0.13 -4.65 -2.99
CA ARG A 63 0.17 -5.45 -4.22
C ARG A 63 -0.74 -4.82 -5.27
N ILE A 64 -0.35 -4.95 -6.53
CA ILE A 64 -1.18 -4.51 -7.67
C ILE A 64 -2.57 -5.14 -7.56
N GLY A 65 -3.61 -4.31 -7.62
CA GLY A 65 -5.00 -4.74 -7.50
C GLY A 65 -5.55 -4.80 -6.07
N ASP A 66 -4.73 -4.55 -5.05
CA ASP A 66 -5.24 -4.34 -3.69
C ASP A 66 -6.16 -3.10 -3.69
N GLN A 67 -7.36 -3.26 -3.13
CA GLN A 67 -8.37 -2.24 -2.98
C GLN A 67 -8.42 -1.79 -1.52
N LEU A 68 -8.39 -0.49 -1.30
CA LEU A 68 -8.37 0.10 0.04
C LEU A 68 -9.42 1.19 0.18
N LEU A 69 -10.00 1.31 1.36
CA LEU A 69 -10.82 2.44 1.75
C LEU A 69 -9.91 3.62 2.12
N ALA A 70 -10.10 4.74 1.44
CA ALA A 70 -9.40 6.00 1.66
C ALA A 70 -10.37 7.07 2.16
N PHE A 71 -9.93 7.90 3.10
CA PHE A 71 -10.69 9.02 3.63
C PHE A 71 -9.87 10.31 3.56
N PRO A 72 -10.46 11.43 3.12
CA PRO A 72 -9.72 12.68 3.03
C PRO A 72 -9.40 13.20 4.43
N MET A 73 -8.12 13.41 4.72
CA MET A 73 -7.70 14.08 5.94
C MET A 73 -7.84 15.59 5.74
N VAL A 74 -8.49 16.26 6.70
CA VAL A 74 -8.57 17.72 6.72
C VAL A 74 -7.65 18.20 7.82
N ASP A 75 -6.46 18.69 7.44
CA ASP A 75 -5.62 19.45 8.36
C ASP A 75 -5.79 20.95 8.12
N LYS A 76 -5.70 21.75 9.18
CA LYS A 76 -5.94 23.20 9.17
C LYS A 76 -4.92 23.97 8.31
N GLY A 77 -3.86 23.32 7.83
CA GLY A 77 -2.82 23.91 6.99
C GLY A 77 -2.51 23.08 5.75
N VAL A 78 -3.27 23.27 4.67
CA VAL A 78 -2.90 23.06 3.24
C VAL A 78 -2.53 21.63 2.78
N SER A 79 -2.22 20.69 3.67
CA SER A 79 -1.86 19.31 3.34
C SER A 79 -3.11 18.49 2.99
N GLN A 80 -3.39 18.35 1.69
CA GLN A 80 -4.47 17.51 1.17
C GLN A 80 -4.01 16.04 1.12
N ARG A 81 -3.96 15.36 2.27
CA ARG A 81 -3.62 13.92 2.35
C ARG A 81 -4.86 13.05 2.52
N TRP A 82 -4.69 11.76 2.23
CA TRP A 82 -5.74 10.74 2.39
C TRP A 82 -5.27 9.65 3.33
N GLY A 83 -6.06 9.34 4.36
CA GLY A 83 -5.79 8.20 5.23
C GLY A 83 -6.35 6.91 4.63
N LEU A 84 -5.54 5.86 4.53
CA LEU A 84 -6.04 4.52 4.21
C LEU A 84 -6.55 3.85 5.49
N LEU A 85 -7.78 3.38 5.47
CA LEU A 85 -8.50 2.91 6.66
C LEU A 85 -8.68 1.40 6.71
N GLN A 86 -8.83 0.75 5.55
CA GLN A 86 -9.04 -0.69 5.49
C GLN A 86 -8.67 -1.24 4.12
N LYS A 87 -8.07 -2.43 4.09
CA LYS A 87 -7.89 -3.23 2.88
C LYS A 87 -9.16 -4.05 2.63
N ILE A 88 -9.79 -3.83 1.49
CA ILE A 88 -11.09 -4.43 1.13
C ILE A 88 -10.92 -5.87 0.65
N ASN A 89 -9.90 -6.12 -0.18
CA ASN A 89 -9.67 -7.41 -0.83
C ASN A 89 -8.32 -8.04 -0.45
N GLY A 90 -7.80 -7.73 0.74
CA GLY A 90 -6.52 -8.27 1.22
C GLY A 90 -6.62 -8.71 2.66
N GLY A 91 -6.66 -10.03 2.85
CA GLY A 91 -6.37 -10.66 4.14
C GLY A 91 -4.87 -10.79 4.36
N LEU A 92 -4.47 -11.81 5.11
CA LEU A 92 -3.05 -12.11 5.26
C LEU A 92 -2.39 -12.36 3.90
N VAL A 93 -1.26 -11.70 3.67
CA VAL A 93 -0.49 -11.85 2.44
C VAL A 93 0.32 -13.13 2.51
N LEU A 94 0.11 -14.00 1.53
CA LEU A 94 0.91 -15.21 1.33
C LEU A 94 1.96 -14.98 0.25
N GLY A 95 3.11 -15.63 0.41
CA GLY A 95 4.14 -15.70 -0.60
C GLY A 95 4.84 -17.05 -0.58
N THR A 96 5.56 -17.34 -1.67
CA THR A 96 6.31 -18.59 -1.84
C THR A 96 7.76 -18.35 -1.49
N TYR A 97 8.34 -19.14 -0.60
CA TYR A 97 9.78 -19.10 -0.35
C TYR A 97 10.55 -19.75 -1.50
N THR A 98 11.59 -19.08 -1.97
CA THR A 98 12.44 -19.54 -3.07
C THR A 98 13.86 -18.98 -2.87
N GLY A 99 14.80 -19.84 -2.49
CA GLY A 99 16.23 -19.54 -2.46
C GLY A 99 16.60 -18.30 -1.64
N GLY A 100 16.00 -18.13 -0.45
CA GLY A 100 16.26 -16.98 0.44
C GLY A 100 15.40 -15.74 0.15
N LYS A 101 14.43 -15.83 -0.76
CA LYS A 101 13.48 -14.76 -1.10
C LYS A 101 12.05 -15.23 -0.92
N ILE A 102 11.13 -14.29 -0.68
CA ILE A 102 9.69 -14.56 -0.75
C ILE A 102 9.12 -13.91 -2.01
N ILE A 103 8.51 -14.72 -2.87
CA ILE A 103 7.79 -14.26 -4.05
C ILE A 103 6.33 -14.06 -3.69
N VAL A 104 5.87 -12.82 -3.77
CA VAL A 104 4.49 -12.44 -3.45
C VAL A 104 3.74 -12.15 -4.75
N PRO A 105 2.59 -12.81 -4.99
CA PRO A 105 1.78 -12.52 -6.17
C PRO A 105 1.42 -11.03 -6.27
N ASN A 106 1.51 -10.49 -7.48
CA ASN A 106 1.19 -9.07 -7.79
C ASN A 106 2.02 -8.05 -6.99
N PHE A 107 3.14 -8.45 -6.39
CA PHE A 107 4.10 -7.55 -5.78
C PHE A 107 5.34 -7.47 -6.70
N PRO A 108 5.79 -6.28 -7.10
CA PRO A 108 6.77 -6.11 -8.17
C PRO A 108 8.19 -6.59 -7.81
N LYS A 109 8.49 -6.83 -6.52
CA LYS A 109 9.84 -7.20 -6.07
C LYS A 109 9.80 -8.37 -5.09
N PRO A 110 10.76 -9.31 -5.17
CA PRO A 110 10.94 -10.31 -4.12
C PRO A 110 11.21 -9.63 -2.77
N ILE A 111 10.71 -10.23 -1.69
CA ILE A 111 11.04 -9.82 -0.33
C ILE A 111 12.30 -10.57 0.11
N GLU A 112 13.29 -9.81 0.57
CA GLU A 112 14.58 -10.28 1.04
C GLU A 112 14.85 -9.77 2.47
N GLY A 113 15.77 -10.39 3.20
CA GLY A 113 16.18 -9.92 4.54
C GLY A 113 15.07 -10.01 5.60
N PHE A 114 14.14 -10.95 5.46
CA PHE A 114 13.02 -11.14 6.37
C PHE A 114 13.41 -11.89 7.65
N LYS A 115 12.67 -11.62 8.74
CA LYS A 115 12.81 -12.37 10.00
C LYS A 115 12.07 -13.70 9.91
N THR A 116 12.78 -14.77 10.26
CA THR A 116 12.22 -16.12 10.36
C THR A 116 12.12 -16.51 11.84
N PRO A 117 10.98 -17.01 12.33
CA PRO A 117 10.89 -17.52 13.69
C PRO A 117 11.88 -18.67 13.92
N ALA A 118 12.49 -18.74 15.11
CA ALA A 118 13.61 -19.67 15.39
C ALA A 118 13.29 -21.16 15.15
N HIS A 119 12.01 -21.54 15.21
CA HIS A 119 11.56 -22.92 15.05
C HIS A 119 11.05 -23.24 13.64
N VAL A 120 11.25 -22.34 12.69
CA VAL A 120 10.79 -22.50 11.31
C VAL A 120 11.97 -22.90 10.41
N THR A 121 11.82 -24.02 9.71
CA THR A 121 12.72 -24.39 8.61
C THR A 121 12.04 -24.04 7.29
N LEU A 122 12.74 -23.28 6.45
CA LEU A 122 12.25 -22.90 5.14
C LEU A 122 12.80 -23.83 4.08
N ILE A 123 11.89 -24.46 3.35
CA ILE A 123 12.18 -25.29 2.18
C ILE A 123 11.61 -24.58 0.96
N ASP A 124 12.32 -24.66 -0.17
CA ASP A 124 11.87 -24.04 -1.40
C ASP A 124 10.46 -24.55 -1.79
N GLY A 125 9.61 -23.62 -2.20
CA GLY A 125 8.21 -23.87 -2.55
C GLY A 125 7.22 -23.77 -1.37
N ILE A 126 7.67 -23.64 -0.12
CA ILE A 126 6.74 -23.49 1.01
C ILE A 126 6.00 -22.15 0.95
N GLN A 127 4.70 -22.19 1.21
CA GLN A 127 3.89 -20.99 1.40
C GLN A 127 4.12 -20.43 2.81
N VAL A 128 4.35 -19.13 2.89
CA VAL A 128 4.50 -18.41 4.16
C VAL A 128 3.58 -17.20 4.17
N GLY A 129 3.02 -16.91 5.33
CA GLY A 129 2.40 -15.64 5.61
C GLY A 129 3.44 -14.56 5.83
N ILE A 130 3.08 -13.33 5.48
CA ILE A 130 3.97 -12.18 5.50
C ILE A 130 3.37 -11.15 6.43
N VAL A 131 4.18 -10.72 7.39
CA VAL A 131 3.80 -9.73 8.39
C VAL A 131 4.76 -8.54 8.26
N PRO A 132 4.28 -7.37 7.84
CA PRO A 132 5.10 -6.17 7.82
C PRO A 132 5.36 -5.69 9.25
N TYR A 133 6.51 -5.05 9.47
CA TYR A 133 6.80 -4.32 10.70
C TYR A 133 7.72 -3.15 10.39
N LEU A 134 7.74 -2.16 11.30
CA LEU A 134 8.60 -1.00 11.17
C LEU A 134 9.90 -1.23 11.93
N GLU A 135 11.04 -1.02 11.28
CA GLU A 135 12.35 -0.95 11.91
C GLU A 135 12.97 0.41 11.62
N GLY A 136 12.94 1.32 12.61
CA GLY A 136 13.24 2.73 12.40
C GLY A 136 12.19 3.37 11.47
N THR A 137 12.60 3.80 10.29
CA THR A 137 11.72 4.37 9.25
C THR A 137 11.49 3.42 8.06
N THR A 138 12.07 2.22 8.10
CA THR A 138 12.01 1.26 7.00
C THR A 138 11.02 0.15 7.32
N ILE A 139 10.15 -0.16 6.35
CA ILE A 139 9.26 -1.31 6.44
C ILE A 139 10.08 -2.57 6.14
N LYS A 140 10.03 -3.52 7.07
CA LYS A 140 10.62 -4.85 6.95
C LYS A 140 9.55 -5.91 7.09
N TYR A 141 9.92 -7.15 6.83
CA TYR A 141 8.98 -8.28 6.80
C TYR A 141 9.45 -9.40 7.71
N ALA A 142 8.51 -9.97 8.45
CA ALA A 142 8.67 -11.26 9.11
C ALA A 142 7.78 -12.28 8.41
N ILE A 143 8.15 -13.54 8.49
CA ILE A 143 7.35 -14.64 7.95
C ILE A 143 6.65 -15.41 9.07
N THR A 144 5.50 -15.97 8.75
CA THR A 144 4.76 -16.92 9.60
C THR A 144 4.43 -18.17 8.78
N THR A 145 4.58 -19.36 9.36
CA THR A 145 4.46 -20.63 8.62
C THR A 145 3.24 -21.44 8.98
N LYS A 146 2.23 -20.82 9.60
CA LYS A 146 0.97 -21.49 9.91
C LYS A 146 -0.19 -20.91 9.09
N TYR A 147 -0.67 -21.74 8.16
CA TYR A 147 -2.07 -22.13 8.05
C TYR A 147 -2.13 -23.65 8.01
#